data_AF-A0A6G5R3P0-F1
#
_entry.id   AF-A0A6G5R3P0-F1
#
_cell.length_a   1.000
_cell.length_b   1.000
_cell.length_c   1.000
_cell.angle_alpha   90.00
_cell.angle_beta   90.00
_cell.angle_gamma   90.00
#
_symmetry.space_group_name_H-M   'P 1'
#
loop_
_entity.id
_entity.type
_entity.pdbx_description
1 polymer ?
#
loop_
_entity_poly.entity_id
_entity_poly.type
_entity_poly.pdbx_seq_one_letter_code
_entity_poly.pdbx_strand_id
1 'polypeptide(L)' 'MTTFSKDEIYTATEVVRNFSTVLTKVGSAQTKRAVIVKNNKFEAVLLNMAEYERLCEAVEVLQTIYSSRKKGENGE' A
#
# COMPACT_ATOMS: atom_id res chain seq x y z
N MET A 1 -14.88 -6.99 -4.03
CA MET A 1 -14.96 -5.52 -3.81
C MET A 1 -13.55 -5.00 -3.68
N THR A 2 -13.15 -4.01 -4.47
CA THR A 2 -11.86 -3.33 -4.31
C THR A 2 -11.85 -2.60 -2.97
N THR A 3 -10.75 -2.71 -2.22
CA THR A 3 -10.64 -2.15 -0.84
C THR A 3 -10.50 -0.62 -0.80
N PHE A 4 -10.51 0.03 -1.96
CA PHE A 4 -10.28 1.46 -2.13
C PHE A 4 -11.48 2.11 -2.81
N SER A 5 -11.69 3.38 -2.47
CA SER A 5 -12.76 4.24 -2.97
C SER A 5 -12.37 4.90 -4.30
N LYS A 6 -13.35 5.44 -5.04
CA LYS A 6 -13.10 6.07 -6.35
C LYS A 6 -12.27 7.35 -6.21
N ASP A 7 -12.45 8.05 -5.11
CA ASP A 7 -11.77 9.26 -4.67
C ASP A 7 -10.29 9.03 -4.28
N GLU A 8 -9.89 7.77 -4.13
CA GLU A 8 -8.49 7.36 -3.99
C GLU A 8 -7.82 7.08 -5.35
N ILE A 9 -8.54 7.14 -6.48
CA ILE A 9 -8.00 6.81 -7.80
C ILE A 9 -7.52 8.08 -8.52
N TYR A 10 -6.27 8.08 -8.93
CA TYR A 10 -5.63 9.16 -9.67
C TYR A 10 -5.01 8.61 -10.95
N THR A 11 -5.18 9.31 -12.07
CA THR A 11 -4.36 9.06 -13.25
C THR A 11 -2.92 9.53 -13.00
N ALA A 12 -1.95 8.93 -13.69
CA ALA A 12 -0.55 9.36 -13.61
C ALA A 12 -0.39 10.88 -13.89
N THR A 13 -1.17 11.43 -14.82
CA THR A 13 -1.15 12.86 -15.14
C THR A 13 -1.71 13.73 -14.02
N GLU A 14 -2.78 13.29 -13.35
CA GLU A 14 -3.34 14.02 -12.19
C GLU A 14 -2.37 14.04 -11.01
N VAL A 15 -1.66 12.93 -10.76
CA VAL A 15 -0.63 12.87 -9.73
C VAL A 15 0.47 13.88 -10.01
N VAL A 16 0.97 13.97 -11.24
CA VAL A 16 2.04 14.91 -11.59
C VAL A 16 1.57 16.36 -11.45
N ARG A 17 0.37 16.68 -11.97
CA ARG A 17 -0.17 18.06 -11.91
C ARG A 17 -0.47 18.53 -10.49
N ASN A 18 -0.88 17.62 -9.61
CA ASN A 18 -1.35 17.94 -8.26
C ASN A 18 -0.46 17.34 -7.16
N PHE A 19 0.81 17.05 -7.47
CA PHE A 19 1.66 16.20 -6.65
C PHE A 19 1.71 16.63 -5.18
N SER A 20 1.98 17.90 -4.91
CA SER A 20 2.07 18.42 -3.53
C SER A 20 0.75 18.24 -2.75
N THR A 21 -0.39 18.39 -3.42
CA THR A 21 -1.71 18.20 -2.79
C THR A 21 -1.96 16.72 -2.50
N VAL A 22 -1.68 15.84 -3.46
CA VAL A 22 -1.82 14.39 -3.30
C VAL A 22 -0.92 13.89 -2.17
N LEU A 23 0.35 14.31 -2.16
CA LEU A 23 1.31 13.97 -1.13
C LEU A 23 0.86 14.46 0.25
N THR A 24 0.36 15.69 0.36
CA THR A 24 -0.15 16.23 1.63
C THR A 24 -1.34 15.42 2.15
N LYS A 25 -2.31 15.09 1.28
CA LYS A 25 -3.48 14.29 1.66
C LYS A 25 -3.11 12.90 2.17
N VAL A 26 -2.20 12.21 1.47
CA VAL A 26 -1.73 10.88 1.85
C VAL A 26 -0.86 10.96 3.11
N GLY A 27 0.10 11.88 3.14
CA GLY A 27 1.04 12.08 4.25
C GLY A 27 0.39 12.49 5.56
N SER A 28 -0.69 13.28 5.51
CA SER A 28 -1.51 13.66 6.69
C SER A 28 -2.61 12.65 7.02
N ALA A 29 -2.65 11.51 6.33
CA ALA A 29 -3.65 10.46 6.48
C ALA A 29 -5.11 10.93 6.28
N GLN A 30 -5.34 12.08 5.64
CA GLN A 30 -6.67 12.49 5.17
C GLN A 30 -7.22 11.52 4.12
N THR A 31 -6.32 10.91 3.36
CA THR A 31 -6.61 9.81 2.44
C THR A 31 -5.66 8.67 2.77
N LYS A 32 -6.17 7.43 2.85
CA LYS A 32 -5.34 6.27 3.23
C LYS A 32 -4.25 5.98 2.23
N ARG A 33 -4.55 6.10 0.94
CA ARG A 33 -3.62 5.86 -0.17
C ARG A 33 -4.05 6.61 -1.42
N ALA A 34 -3.13 6.82 -2.35
CA ALA A 34 -3.49 7.19 -3.72
C ALA A 34 -3.19 6.02 -4.65
N VAL A 35 -4.22 5.48 -5.31
CA VAL A 35 -4.11 4.44 -6.32
C VAL A 35 -3.87 5.09 -7.67
N ILE A 36 -2.76 4.72 -8.33
CA ILE A 36 -2.30 5.35 -9.56
C ILE A 36 -2.65 4.47 -10.75
N VAL A 37 -3.37 5.06 -11.72
CA VAL A 37 -3.78 4.43 -12.97
C VAL A 37 -3.03 5.06 -14.15
N LYS A 38 -2.52 4.22 -15.05
CA LYS A 38 -1.93 4.65 -16.33
C LYS A 38 -2.43 3.72 -17.43
N ASN A 39 -2.81 4.27 -18.59
CA ASN A 39 -3.30 3.48 -19.72
C ASN A 39 -4.45 2.52 -19.33
N ASN A 40 -5.37 2.98 -18.48
CA ASN A 40 -6.51 2.22 -17.93
C ASN A 40 -6.13 1.00 -17.08
N LYS A 41 -4.90 0.94 -16.57
CA LYS A 41 -4.42 -0.11 -15.67
C LYS A 41 -4.00 0.48 -14.33
N PHE A 42 -4.33 -0.23 -13.25
CA PHE A 42 -3.82 0.08 -11.92
C PHE A 42 -2.34 -0.33 -11.87
N GLU A 43 -1.45 0.65 -11.69
CA GLU A 43 0.00 0.43 -11.79
C GLU A 43 0.70 0.50 -10.43
N ALA A 44 0.27 1.41 -9.55
CA ALA A 44 0.96 1.67 -8.30
C ALA A 44 0.03 2.24 -7.22
N VAL A 45 0.53 2.28 -5.99
CA VAL A 45 -0.09 2.97 -4.85
C VAL A 45 0.93 3.85 -4.15
N LEU A 46 0.55 5.07 -3.82
CA LEU A 46 1.26 5.93 -2.88
C LEU A 46 0.68 5.71 -1.49
N LEU A 47 1.55 5.37 -0.55
CA LEU A 47 1.24 5.25 0.87
C LEU A 47 2.06 6.28 1.65
N ASN A 48 1.56 6.68 2.83
CA ASN A 48 2.41 7.40 3.76
C ASN A 48 3.46 6.45 4.35
N MET A 49 4.53 7.04 4.89
CA MET A 49 5.68 6.28 5.38
C MET A 49 5.31 5.32 6.50
N ALA A 50 4.51 5.77 7.47
CA ALA A 50 4.12 4.95 8.62
C ALA A 50 3.32 3.71 8.19
N GLU A 51 2.40 3.85 7.24
CA GLU A 51 1.60 2.74 6.73
C GLU A 51 2.44 1.79 5.87
N TYR A 52 3.40 2.30 5.10
CA TYR A 52 4.35 1.47 4.37
C TYR A 52 5.18 0.59 5.33
N GLU A 53 5.80 1.19 6.35
CA GLU A 53 6.60 0.46 7.35
C GLU A 53 5.77 -0.57 8.11
N ARG A 54 4.54 -0.21 8.52
CA ARG A 54 3.60 -1.13 9.19
C ARG A 54 3.29 -2.37 8.34
N LEU A 55 3.18 -2.21 7.01
CA LEU A 55 2.95 -3.32 6.11
C LEU A 55 4.20 -4.20 5.94
N CYS A 56 5.38 -3.60 5.87
CA CYS A 56 6.65 -4.33 5.86
C CYS A 56 6.81 -5.19 7.12
N GLU A 57 6.62 -4.60 8.30
CA GLU A 57 6.69 -5.31 9.58
C GLU A 57 5.67 -6.46 9.65
N ALA A 58 4.43 -6.23 9.19
CA ALA A 58 3.41 -7.27 9.16
C ALA A 58 3.83 -8.49 8.31
N VAL A 59 4.52 -8.26 7.19
CA VAL A 59 5.06 -9.34 6.34
C VAL A 59 6.14 -10.12 7.07
N GLU A 60 7.06 -9.45 7.77
CA GLU A 60 8.12 -10.10 8.54
C GLU A 60 7.57 -10.97 9.68
N VAL A 61 6.58 -10.46 10.41
CA VAL A 61 5.89 -11.21 11.47
C VAL A 61 5.22 -12.45 10.90
N LEU A 62 4.50 -12.32 9.78
CA LEU A 62 3.87 -13.44 9.11
C LEU A 62 4.89 -14.49 8.67
N GLN A 63 5.99 -14.08 8.04
CA GLN A 63 7.07 -14.98 7.63
C GLN A 63 7.68 -15.74 8.81
N THR A 64 7.86 -15.07 9.94
CA THR A 64 8.35 -15.69 11.19
C THR A 64 7.38 -16.75 11.70
N ILE A 65 6.09 -16.45 11.72
CA ILE A 65 5.04 -17.40 12.13
C ILE A 65 5.02 -18.62 11.19
N TYR A 66 5.04 -18.41 9.88
CA TYR A 66 5.05 -19.49 8.88
C TYR A 66 6.28 -20.38 9.02
N SER A 67 7.46 -19.78 9.17
CA SER A 67 8.73 -20.52 9.30
C SER A 67 8.78 -21.33 10.59
N SER A 68 8.22 -20.80 11.68
CA SER A 68 8.11 -21.50 12.97
C SER A 68 7.13 -22.68 12.89
N ARG A 69 5.98 -22.51 12.21
CA ARG A 69 5.03 -23.61 11.97
C ARG A 69 5.61 -24.70 11.08
N LYS A 70 6.27 -24.34 9.99
CA LYS A 70 6.90 -25.30 9.07
C LYS A 70 7.99 -26.14 9.75
N LYS A 71 8.75 -25.56 10.69
CA LYS A 71 9.71 -26.31 11.51
C LYS A 71 9.03 -27.31 12.45
N GLY A 72 7.86 -26.98 12.98
CA GLY A 72 7.06 -27.90 13.80
C GLY A 72 6.34 -29.01 13.00
N GLU A 73 6.14 -28.84 11.69
CA GLU A 73 5.52 -29.85 10.81
C GLU A 73 6.54 -30.81 10.14
N ASN A 74 7.80 -30.38 9.96
CA ASN A 74 8.83 -31.15 9.22
C ASN A 74 9.87 -31.88 10.11
N GLY A 75 9.71 -31.93 11.44
CA GLY A 75 10.67 -32.62 12.31
C GLY A 75 10.07 -33.08 13.65
N GLU A 76 10.25 -34.39 13.87
CA GLU A 76 10.42 -35.18 15.12
C GLU A 76 10.36 -34.47 16.49
#